data_AF-A0A284RIC3-F1
#
_entry.id   AF-A0A284RIC3-F1
#
_cell.length_a   1.000
_cell.length_b   1.000
_cell.length_c   1.000
_cell.angle_alpha   90.00
_cell.angle_beta   90.00
_cell.angle_gamma   90.00
#
_symmetry.space_group_name_H-M   'P 1'
#
loop_
_entity.id
_entity.type
_entity.pdbx_description
1 polymer ?
#
loop_
_entity_poly.entity_id
_entity_poly.type
_entity_poly.pdbx_seq_one_letter_code
_entity_poly.pdbx_strand_id
1 'polypeptide(L)'
;MGNAQEAIAEYEAKMGSNERVSVVKIATKSPLEMILNHSYDGEDISYLCQRQDGTQKWVMNPDARFKDFIDEYWNNQYETQFELPSEWEA
;
A
#
# COMPACT_ATOMS: atom_id res chain seq x y z
N MET A 1 23.01 9.42 -24.30
CA MET A 1 22.09 8.27 -24.49
C MET A 1 22.39 7.33 -23.35
N GLY A 2 21.59 7.37 -22.29
CA GLY A 2 21.79 6.53 -21.10
C GLY A 2 21.56 5.07 -21.46
N ASN A 3 22.48 4.19 -21.05
CA ASN A 3 22.39 2.77 -21.32
C ASN A 3 21.45 2.11 -20.29
N ALA A 4 20.82 1.00 -20.66
CA ALA A 4 19.91 0.29 -19.75
C ALA A 4 20.61 -0.15 -18.44
N GLN A 5 21.93 -0.33 -18.49
CA GLN A 5 22.74 -0.69 -17.33
C GLN A 5 22.89 0.46 -16.32
N GLU A 6 22.98 1.72 -16.76
CA GLU A 6 22.95 2.90 -15.86
C GLU A 6 21.62 2.97 -15.13
N ALA A 7 20.50 2.77 -15.84
CA ALA A 7 19.17 2.83 -15.23
C ALA A 7 18.97 1.73 -14.18
N ILE A 8 19.50 0.53 -14.43
CA ILE A 8 19.47 -0.58 -13.47
C ILE A 8 20.36 -0.25 -12.26
N ALA A 9 21.57 0.26 -12.47
CA ALA A 9 22.48 0.62 -11.39
C ALA A 9 21.93 1.76 -10.52
N GLU A 10 21.29 2.78 -11.12
CA GLU A 10 20.59 3.84 -10.38
C GLU A 10 19.41 3.29 -9.57
N TYR A 11 18.64 2.37 -10.15
CA TYR A 11 17.53 1.73 -9.46
C TYR A 11 18.00 0.88 -8.27
N GLU A 12 19.03 0.05 -8.46
CA GLU A 12 19.62 -0.77 -7.41
C GLU A 12 20.26 0.08 -6.31
N ALA A 13 20.96 1.16 -6.66
CA ALA A 13 21.52 2.10 -5.68
C ALA A 13 20.43 2.81 -4.87
N LYS A 14 19.29 3.13 -5.50
CA LYS A 14 18.13 3.75 -4.84
C LYS A 14 17.38 2.77 -3.93
N MET A 15 17.36 1.48 -4.28
CA MET A 15 16.63 0.44 -3.56
C MET A 15 17.47 -0.34 -2.54
N GLY A 16 18.81 -0.28 -2.63
CA GLY A 16 19.75 -0.96 -1.73
C GLY A 16 19.71 -0.49 -0.28
N SER A 17 19.01 0.60 0.01
CA SER A 17 18.77 1.15 1.35
C SER A 17 17.40 0.78 1.95
N ASN A 18 16.56 0.03 1.23
CA ASN A 18 15.35 -0.55 1.83
C ASN A 18 15.74 -1.77 2.67
N GLU A 19 16.17 -1.50 3.90
CA GLU A 19 16.29 -2.51 4.96
C GLU A 19 15.00 -3.34 4.97
N ARG A 20 15.11 -4.68 4.84
CA ARG A 20 13.95 -5.58 4.94
C ARG A 20 13.34 -5.38 6.32
N VAL A 21 12.33 -4.53 6.40
CA VAL A 21 11.69 -4.15 7.67
C VAL A 21 11.06 -5.42 8.23
N SER A 22 11.67 -5.87 9.32
CA SER A 22 11.23 -6.92 10.22
C SER A 22 9.72 -7.17 10.18
N VAL A 23 9.34 -8.46 10.16
CA VAL A 23 7.99 -8.99 10.43
C VAL A 23 7.66 -8.67 11.90
N VAL A 24 7.56 -7.39 12.23
CA VAL A 24 7.05 -6.93 13.51
C VAL A 24 5.55 -7.10 13.40
N LYS A 25 5.02 -8.14 14.06
CA LYS A 25 3.62 -8.20 14.49
C LYS A 25 3.24 -6.79 14.90
N ILE A 26 2.36 -6.15 14.13
CA ILE A 26 1.94 -4.78 14.40
C ILE A 26 1.15 -4.81 15.72
N ALA A 27 1.87 -4.75 16.83
CA ALA A 27 1.33 -4.51 18.15
C ALA A 27 1.29 -2.99 18.35
N THR A 28 0.60 -2.27 17.47
CA THR A 28 0.38 -0.84 17.66
C THR A 28 -1.10 -0.57 17.83
N LYS A 29 -1.44 0.15 18.89
CA LYS A 29 -2.67 0.93 18.99
C LYS A 29 -2.63 1.98 17.87
N SER A 30 -3.06 1.69 16.65
CA SER A 30 -3.27 2.76 15.67
C SER A 30 -4.42 2.43 14.72
N PRO A 31 -5.32 3.41 14.48
CA PRO A 31 -6.30 3.36 13.40
C PRO A 31 -5.53 3.55 12.11
N LEU A 32 -5.56 2.55 11.23
CA LEU A 32 -5.11 2.72 9.86
C LEU A 32 -5.99 3.78 9.19
N GLU A 33 -5.39 4.74 8.49
CA GLU A 33 -6.14 5.83 7.86
C GLU A 33 -6.46 5.49 6.41
N MET A 34 -5.47 5.03 5.64
CA MET A 34 -5.66 4.67 4.24
C MET A 34 -4.58 3.73 3.71
N ILE A 35 -4.90 3.06 2.61
CA ILE A 35 -3.97 2.26 1.82
C ILE A 35 -3.53 3.10 0.63
N LEU A 36 -2.22 3.34 0.54
CA LEU A 36 -1.63 4.18 -0.50
C LEU A 36 -1.17 3.39 -1.72
N ASN A 37 -0.74 2.14 -1.50
CA ASN A 37 -0.23 1.30 -2.56
C ASN A 37 -0.36 -0.18 -2.19
N HIS A 38 -0.28 -1.06 -3.19
CA HIS A 38 -0.22 -2.49 -3.03
C HIS A 38 0.77 -3.11 -4.04
N SER A 39 1.37 -4.23 -3.68
CA SER A 39 2.30 -4.98 -4.53
C SER A 39 2.05 -6.47 -4.37
N TYR A 40 2.06 -7.18 -5.49
CA TYR A 40 1.92 -8.64 -5.57
C TYR A 40 3.25 -9.22 -6.04
N ASP A 41 3.76 -10.22 -5.32
CA ASP A 41 4.93 -10.99 -5.69
C ASP A 41 4.61 -12.48 -5.54
N GLY A 42 4.12 -13.09 -6.63
CA GLY A 42 3.62 -14.46 -6.61
C GLY A 42 2.40 -14.60 -5.70
N GLU A 43 2.54 -15.40 -4.64
CA GLU A 43 1.51 -15.60 -3.61
C GLU A 43 1.58 -14.56 -2.49
N ASP A 44 2.68 -13.80 -2.43
CA ASP A 44 2.88 -12.78 -1.41
C ASP A 44 2.23 -11.45 -1.83
N ILE A 45 1.66 -10.77 -0.84
CA ILE A 45 1.01 -9.47 -1.01
C ILE A 45 1.53 -8.48 0.03
N SER A 46 1.82 -7.26 -0.43
CA SER A 46 2.28 -6.17 0.42
C SER A 46 1.42 -4.93 0.23
N TYR A 47 1.12 -4.24 1.32
CA TYR A 47 0.35 -3.01 1.33
C TYR A 47 1.15 -1.87 1.94
N LEU A 48 1.18 -0.71 1.28
CA LEU A 48 1.71 0.51 1.87
C LEU A 48 0.58 1.22 2.61
N CYS A 49 0.70 1.28 3.92
CA CYS A 49 -0.31 1.81 4.81
C CYS A 49 0.13 3.14 5.39
N GLN A 50 -0.76 4.12 5.43
CA GLN A 50 -0.58 5.34 6.21
C GLN A 50 -1.40 5.28 7.50
N ARG A 51 -0.79 5.75 8.58
CA ARG A 51 -1.42 5.93 9.89
C ARG A 51 -1.90 7.37 10.05
N GLN A 52 -2.80 7.60 11.01
CA GLN A 52 -3.32 8.93 11.34
C GLN A 52 -2.25 9.97 11.70
N ASP A 53 -1.08 9.54 12.20
CA ASP A 53 0.05 10.42 12.49
C ASP A 53 0.88 10.77 11.24
N GLY A 54 0.43 10.34 10.05
CA GLY A 54 1.09 10.55 8.77
C GLY A 54 2.23 9.56 8.49
N THR A 55 2.59 8.69 9.43
CA THR A 55 3.66 7.71 9.20
C THR A 55 3.21 6.61 8.24
N GLN A 56 4.14 6.15 7.40
CA GLN A 56 3.88 5.14 6.38
C GLN A 56 4.70 3.87 6.64
N LYS A 57 4.09 2.71 6.43
CA LYS A 57 4.75 1.41 6.58
C LYS A 57 4.21 0.38 5.59
N TRP A 58 5.12 -0.44 5.04
CA TRP A 58 4.77 -1.64 4.28
C TRP A 58 4.36 -2.77 5.22
N VAL A 59 3.22 -3.41 4.92
CA VAL A 59 2.68 -4.56 5.63
C VAL A 59 2.63 -5.74 4.65
N MET A 60 3.45 -6.75 4.90
CA MET A 60 3.55 -7.96 4.07
C MET A 60 2.70 -9.09 4.66
N ASN A 61 1.96 -9.79 3.82
CA ASN A 61 1.11 -10.94 4.14
C ASN A 61 0.34 -10.77 5.46
N PRO A 62 -0.53 -9.77 5.52
CA PRO A 62 -1.20 -9.42 6.75
C PRO A 62 -2.21 -10.51 7.18
N ASP A 63 -2.55 -10.53 8.46
CA ASP A 63 -3.45 -11.54 9.02
C ASP A 63 -4.93 -11.34 8.62
N ALA A 64 -5.78 -12.29 9.00
CA ALA A 64 -7.20 -12.28 8.64
C ALA A 64 -7.94 -11.01 9.08
N ARG A 65 -7.58 -10.41 10.23
CA ARG A 65 -8.25 -9.19 10.72
C ARG A 65 -7.95 -7.99 9.83
N PHE A 66 -6.73 -7.93 9.30
CA PHE A 66 -6.36 -6.89 8.36
C PHE A 66 -7.02 -7.12 6.99
N LYS A 67 -7.22 -8.37 6.59
CA LYS A 67 -8.00 -8.68 5.39
C LYS A 67 -9.43 -8.15 5.48
N ASP A 68 -10.10 -8.36 6.62
CA ASP A 68 -11.45 -7.81 6.86
C ASP A 68 -11.47 -6.28 6.71
N PHE A 69 -10.46 -5.59 7.27
CA PHE A 69 -10.29 -4.14 7.09
C PHE A 69 -10.11 -3.74 5.62
N ILE A 70 -9.32 -4.49 4.86
CA ILE A 70 -9.10 -4.23 3.44
C ILE A 70 -10.38 -4.40 2.62
N ASP A 71 -11.14 -5.46 2.89
CA ASP A 71 -12.40 -5.73 2.20
C ASP A 71 -13.41 -4.61 2.50
N GLU A 72 -13.52 -4.16 3.75
CA GLU A 72 -14.34 -3.00 4.13
C GLU A 72 -13.85 -1.70 3.46
N TYR A 73 -12.54 -1.44 3.49
CA TYR A 73 -11.94 -0.25 2.90
C TYR A 73 -12.22 -0.15 1.40
N TRP A 74 -12.03 -1.24 0.64
CA TRP A 74 -12.30 -1.23 -0.80
C TRP A 74 -13.78 -1.15 -1.13
N ASN A 75 -14.67 -1.78 -0.34
CA ASN A 75 -16.11 -1.63 -0.53
C ASN A 75 -16.54 -0.16 -0.35
N ASN A 76 -16.04 0.52 0.68
CA ASN A 76 -16.33 1.95 0.88
C ASN A 76 -15.77 2.82 -0.25
N GLN A 77 -14.55 2.54 -0.73
CA GLN A 77 -13.97 3.27 -1.86
C GLN A 77 -14.77 3.05 -3.15
N TYR A 78 -15.22 1.83 -3.42
CA TYR A 78 -16.08 1.53 -4.57
C TYR A 78 -17.38 2.32 -4.50
N GLU A 79 -18.05 2.36 -3.35
CA GLU A 79 -19.28 3.15 -3.18
C GLU A 79 -19.04 4.65 -3.43
N THR A 80 -17.97 5.23 -2.89
CA THR A 80 -17.64 6.65 -3.11
C THR A 80 -17.16 6.98 -4.53
N GLN A 81 -16.58 6.02 -5.27
CA GLN A 81 -16.16 6.24 -6.66
C GLN A 81 -17.33 6.22 -7.64
N PHE A 82 -18.46 5.61 -7.26
CA PHE A 82 -19.69 5.56 -8.06
C PHE A 82 -20.76 6.58 -7.61
N GLU A 83 -20.47 7.44 -6.63
CA GLU A 83 -21.17 8.71 -6.48
C GLU A 83 -20.80 9.59 -7.69
N LEU A 84 -21.48 9.35 -8.81
CA LEU A 84 -21.37 10.16 -10.01
C LEU A 84 -21.69 11.61 -9.63
N PRO A 85 -20.84 12.60 -10.00
CA PRO A 85 -21.22 13.99 -9.88
C PRO A 85 -22.57 14.20 -10.57
N SER A 86 -23.54 14.82 -9.88
CA SER A 86 -24.91 15.05 -10.38
C SER A 86 -24.98 15.77 -11.72
N GLU A 87 -23.86 16.35 -12.17
CA GLU A 87 -23.65 17.00 -13.46
C GLU A 87 -23.56 16.03 -14.67
N TRP A 88 -23.60 14.71 -14.44
CA TRP A 88 -23.61 13.69 -15.52
C TRP A 88 -24.94 12.90 -15.64
N GLU A 89 -25.98 13.22 -14.86
CA GLU A 89 -27.32 12.60 -14.98
C GLU A 89 -28.26 13.42 -15.90
N ALA A 90 -27.92 13.53 -17.19
CA ALA A 90 -28.78 14.17 -18.21
C ALA A 90 -29.30 13.16 -19.25
#